data_AF-A0A1B1UJH5-F1
#
_entry.id   AF-A0A1B1UJH5-F1
#
_cell.length_a   1.000
_cell.length_b   1.000
_cell.length_c   1.000
_cell.angle_alpha   90.00
_cell.angle_beta   90.00
_cell.angle_gamma   90.00
#
_symmetry.space_group_name_H-M   'P 1'
#
loop_
_entity.id
_entity.type
_entity.pdbx_description
1 polymer ?
#
loop_
_entity_poly.entity_id
_entity_poly.type
_entity_poly.pdbx_seq_one_letter_code
_entity_poly.pdbx_strand_id
1 'polypeptide(L)' 'MRINVSEQRMITAGDSIARIDRVFQKFRQIIDNDDSISPCVRGAMHALLDEDLLFARARILDYIAKHEAHRR' A
#
# COMPACT_ATOMS: atom_id res chain seq x y z
N MET A 1 4.31 -11.75 27.71
CA MET A 1 3.87 -10.42 27.24
C MET A 1 2.52 -10.59 26.55
N ARG A 2 1.45 -9.93 27.01
CA ARG A 2 0.12 -9.99 26.36
C ARG A 2 0.01 -8.80 25.42
N ILE A 3 -0.03 -9.07 24.11
CA ILE A 3 -0.30 -8.04 23.09
C ILE A 3 -1.79 -7.69 23.17
N ASN A 4 -2.12 -6.39 23.23
CA ASN A 4 -3.51 -5.97 23.27
C ASN A 4 -4.12 -5.96 21.86
N VAL A 5 -5.46 -6.00 21.75
CA VAL A 5 -6.15 -6.12 20.46
C VAL A 5 -5.90 -4.92 19.52
N SER A 6 -5.62 -3.71 20.04
CA SER A 6 -5.25 -2.56 19.19
C SER A 6 -3.86 -2.75 18.59
N GLU A 7 -2.89 -3.14 19.41
CA GLU A 7 -1.52 -3.41 18.99
C GLU A 7 -1.48 -4.52 17.93
N GLN A 8 -2.26 -5.59 18.11
CA GLN A 8 -2.38 -6.65 17.11
C GLN A 8 -2.94 -6.16 15.76
N ARG A 9 -3.93 -5.26 15.78
CA ARG A 9 -4.51 -4.67 14.56
C ARG A 9 -3.52 -3.75 13.86
N MET A 10 -2.77 -2.96 14.61
CA MET A 10 -1.69 -2.11 14.07
C MET A 10 -0.57 -2.95 13.43
N ILE A 11 -0.22 -4.10 14.02
CA ILE A 11 0.74 -5.04 13.41
C ILE A 11 0.18 -5.58 12.08
N THR A 12 -1.07 -6.08 12.08
CA THR A 12 -1.71 -6.60 10.86
C THR A 12 -1.84 -5.53 9.76
N ALA A 13 -2.06 -4.28 10.14
CA ALA A 13 -2.06 -3.14 9.24
C ALA A 13 -0.71 -2.91 8.59
N GLY A 14 0.35 -2.87 9.41
CA GLY A 14 1.73 -2.74 8.94
C GLY A 14 2.09 -3.85 7.97
N ASP A 15 1.75 -5.09 8.29
CA ASP A 15 1.96 -6.25 7.42
C ASP A 15 1.22 -6.13 6.09
N SER A 16 -0.02 -5.62 6.12
CA SER A 16 -0.84 -5.42 4.93
C SER A 16 -0.28 -4.32 4.03
N ILE A 17 0.13 -3.19 4.61
CA ILE A 17 0.79 -2.09 3.89
C ILE A 17 2.10 -2.59 3.27
N ALA A 18 2.95 -3.29 4.03
CA ALA A 18 4.21 -3.82 3.53
C ALA A 18 4.03 -4.80 2.36
N ARG A 19 2.97 -5.62 2.38
CA ARG A 19 2.64 -6.51 1.26
C ARG A 19 2.22 -5.73 0.02
N ILE A 20 1.37 -4.71 0.18
CA ILE A 20 0.95 -3.86 -0.93
C ILE A 20 2.16 -3.11 -1.52
N ASP A 21 3.00 -2.51 -0.68
CA ASP A 21 4.22 -1.82 -1.12
C ASP A 21 5.10 -2.71 -1.98
N ARG A 22 5.29 -3.98 -1.56
CA ARG A 22 6.06 -4.95 -2.31
C ARG A 22 5.43 -5.30 -3.67
N VAL A 23 4.11 -5.34 -3.75
CA VAL A 23 3.39 -5.57 -5.02
C VAL A 23 3.61 -4.41 -5.98
N PHE A 24 3.45 -3.17 -5.51
CA PHE A 24 3.68 -1.98 -6.32
C PHE A 24 5.13 -1.85 -6.77
N GLN A 25 6.09 -2.20 -5.91
CA GLN A 25 7.51 -2.26 -6.29
C GLN A 25 7.75 -3.26 -7.43
N LYS A 26 7.10 -4.43 -7.41
CA LYS A 26 7.21 -5.41 -8.51
C LYS A 26 6.63 -4.87 -9.81
N PHE A 27 5.50 -4.16 -9.76
CA PHE A 27 4.93 -3.53 -10.95
C PHE A 27 5.89 -2.49 -11.55
N ARG A 28 6.52 -1.65 -10.71
CA ARG A 28 7.54 -0.71 -11.19
C ARG A 28 8.72 -1.44 -11.84
N GLN A 29 9.22 -2.51 -11.22
CA GLN A 29 10.31 -3.31 -11.80
C GLN A 29 9.94 -3.91 -13.15
N ILE A 30 8.70 -4.36 -13.35
CA ILE A 30 8.24 -4.88 -14.65
C ILE A 30 8.24 -3.75 -15.68
N ILE A 31 7.72 -2.58 -15.33
CA ILE A 31 7.66 -1.40 -16.21
C ILE A 31 9.06 -0.88 -16.57
N ASP A 32 9.98 -0.88 -15.61
CA ASP A 32 11.35 -0.38 -15.79
C ASP A 32 12.19 -1.31 -16.66
N ASN A 33 11.91 -2.62 -16.65
CA ASN A 33 12.62 -3.62 -17.44
C ASN A 33 11.99 -3.85 -18.82
N ASP A 34 10.90 -3.17 -19.16
CA ASP A 34 10.27 -3.26 -20.48
C ASP A 34 10.73 -2.09 -21.37
N ASP A 35 11.69 -2.41 -22.24
CA ASP A 35 12.26 -1.47 -23.21
C ASP A 35 11.27 -1.04 -24.31
N SER A 36 10.15 -1.76 -24.47
CA SER A 36 9.11 -1.41 -25.44
C SER A 36 8.25 -0.22 -24.99
N ILE A 37 8.27 0.11 -23.70
CA ILE A 37 7.50 1.21 -23.13
C ILE A 37 8.22 2.53 -23.41
N SER A 38 7.54 3.45 -24.10
CA SER A 38 8.09 4.79 -24.33
C SER A 38 8.26 5.56 -23.00
N PRO A 39 9.23 6.49 -22.90
CA PRO A 39 9.47 7.25 -21.67
C PRO A 39 8.24 7.99 -21.13
N CYS A 40 7.42 8.55 -22.02
CA CYS A 40 6.20 9.26 -21.63
C CYS A 40 5.17 8.32 -21.01
N VAL A 41 4.95 7.15 -21.64
CA VAL A 41 4.02 6.13 -21.13
C VAL A 41 4.53 5.56 -19.80
N ARG A 42 5.84 5.28 -19.69
CA ARG A 42 6.48 4.84 -18.45
C ARG A 42 6.22 5.81 -17.30
N GLY A 43 6.42 7.11 -17.55
CA GLY A 43 6.13 8.16 -16.57
C GLY A 43 4.68 8.17 -16.12
N ALA A 44 3.73 8.06 -17.05
CA ALA A 44 2.30 8.00 -16.73
C ALA A 44 1.92 6.76 -15.92
N MET A 45 2.48 5.59 -16.23
CA MET A 45 2.24 4.36 -15.49
C MET A 45 2.78 4.45 -14.06
N HIS A 46 3.98 5.01 -13.87
CA HIS A 46 4.53 5.24 -12.53
C HIS A 46 3.67 6.20 -11.71
N ALA A 47 3.22 7.30 -12.29
CA ALA A 47 2.33 8.24 -11.61
C ALA A 47 1.00 7.59 -11.16
N LEU A 48 0.40 6.76 -12.01
CA LEU A 48 -0.82 6.03 -11.67
C LEU A 48 -0.58 5.02 -10.52
N LEU A 49 0.55 4.29 -10.58
CA LEU A 49 0.93 3.38 -9.50
C LEU A 49 1.15 4.11 -8.16
N ASP A 50 1.69 5.33 -8.19
CA ASP A 50 1.89 6.13 -6.98
C ASP A 50 0.56 6.55 -6.36
N GLU A 51 -0.38 7.01 -7.18
CA GLU A 51 -1.74 7.37 -6.76
C GLU A 51 -2.48 6.17 -6.16
N ASP A 52 -2.48 5.05 -6.86
CA ASP A 52 -3.13 3.82 -6.41
C ASP A 52 -2.51 3.30 -5.09
N LEU A 53 -1.19 3.41 -4.93
CA LEU A 53 -0.50 3.01 -3.70
C LEU A 53 -0.92 3.88 -2.51
N LEU A 54 -0.97 5.20 -2.71
CA LEU A 54 -1.44 6.14 -1.69
C LEU A 54 -2.88 5.82 -1.28
N PHE A 55 -3.76 5.57 -2.25
CA PHE A 55 -5.15 5.22 -1.98
C PHE A 55 -5.29 3.90 -1.22
N ALA A 56 -4.52 2.88 -1.60
CA ALA A 56 -4.53 1.59 -0.92
C ALA A 56 -4.08 1.70 0.55
N ARG A 57 -2.99 2.44 0.81
CA ARG A 57 -2.52 2.71 2.17
C ARG A 57 -3.55 3.46 2.99
N ALA A 58 -4.14 4.52 2.41
CA ALA A 58 -5.17 5.30 3.08
C ALA A 58 -6.38 4.46 3.48
N ARG A 59 -6.83 3.53 2.61
CA ARG A 59 -7.94 2.61 2.92
C ARG A 59 -7.64 1.67 4.09
N ILE A 60 -6.42 1.15 4.18
CA ILE A 60 -6.01 0.30 5.30
C ILE A 60 -6.04 1.11 6.60
N LEU A 61 -5.45 2.30 6.59
CA LEU A 61 -5.40 3.18 7.75
C LEU A 61 -6.80 3.63 8.20
N ASP A 62 -7.66 4.00 7.26
CA ASP A 62 -9.06 4.39 7.52
C ASP A 62 -9.85 3.22 8.14
N TYR A 63 -9.68 2.01 7.63
CA TYR A 63 -10.30 0.81 8.21
C TYR A 63 -9.92 0.63 9.68
N ILE A 64 -8.63 0.76 10.01
CA ILE A 64 -8.16 0.62 11.40
C ILE A 64 -8.73 1.73 12.26
N ALA A 65 -8.65 2.98 11.80
CA ALA A 65 -9.13 4.15 12.53
C ALA A 65 -10.63 4.02 12.88
N LYS A 66 -11.47 3.62 11.91
CA LYS A 66 -12.89 3.36 12.13
C LYS A 66 -13.13 2.27 13.16
N HIS A 67 -12.37 1.18 13.10
CA HIS A 67 -12.52 0.06 14.02
C HIS A 67 -11.88 0.27 15.41
N GLU A 68 -11.09 1.33 15.59
CA GLU A 68 -10.68 1.83 16.91
C GLU A 68 -11.70 2.80 17.51
N ALA A 69 -12.32 3.66 16.69
CA ALA A 69 -13.30 4.65 17.15
C ALA A 69 -14.58 4.04 17.73
N HIS A 70 -15.04 2.88 17.22
CA HIS A 70 -16.24 2.18 17.72
C HIS A 70 -16.05 1.45 19.04
N ARG A 71 -14.86 1.55 19.67
CA ARG A 71 -14.52 0.86 20.93
C ARG A 71 -14.29 1.81 22.11
N ARG A 72 -14.41 3.13 21.89
CA ARG A 72 -14.43 4.17 22.93
C ARG A 72 -15.87 4.52 23.26
#